data_AF-A0A078KXE7-F1
#
_entry.id   AF-A0A078KXE7-F1
#
_cell.length_a   1.000
_cell.length_b   1.000
_cell.length_c   1.000
_cell.angle_alpha   90.00
_cell.angle_beta   90.00
_cell.angle_gamma   90.00
#
_symmetry.space_group_name_H-M   'P 1'
#
loop_
_entity.id
_entity.type
_entity.pdbx_description
1 polymer ?
#
loop_
_entity_poly.entity_id
_entity_poly.type
_entity_poly.pdbx_seq_one_letter_code
_entity_poly.pdbx_strand_id
1 'polypeptide(L)'
;MTVPMISQSCISGFKNEETYVWPYINGDIKGLALTPIYKTLPNALDRIPDENFYVIISALDLIRLGGKRENKIAKETLENMYGINKN
;
A
#
# COMPACT_ATOMS: atom_id res chain seq x y z
N MET A 1 -2.34 -6.16 -13.28
CA MET A 1 -2.31 -7.19 -12.23
C MET A 1 -1.19 -6.78 -11.28
N THR A 2 -1.48 -6.62 -10.00
CA THR A 2 -1.23 -5.34 -9.34
C THR A 2 -0.67 -5.49 -7.93
N VAL A 3 0.29 -4.64 -7.55
CA VAL A 3 0.98 -4.69 -6.25
C VAL A 3 0.03 -4.21 -5.13
N PRO A 4 -0.24 -5.02 -4.08
CA PRO A 4 -1.21 -4.67 -3.05
C PRO A 4 -0.65 -3.56 -2.19
N MET A 5 -1.33 -2.41 -2.16
CA MET A 5 -0.81 -1.22 -1.48
C MET A 5 -0.31 -1.55 -0.07
N ILE A 6 -1.05 -2.31 0.73
CA ILE A 6 -0.50 -2.87 1.98
C ILE A 6 -0.34 -4.39 1.86
N SER A 7 0.75 -4.94 2.44
CA SER A 7 0.96 -6.39 2.56
C SER A 7 -0.30 -7.08 3.08
N GLN A 8 -0.70 -8.20 2.47
CA GLN A 8 -1.88 -8.96 2.92
C GLN A 8 -1.81 -9.34 4.40
N SER A 9 -0.60 -9.51 4.95
CA SER A 9 -0.39 -9.80 6.38
C SER A 9 -0.85 -8.67 7.32
N CYS A 10 -0.92 -7.43 6.83
CA CYS A 10 -1.29 -6.26 7.63
C CYS A 10 -2.79 -5.97 7.59
N ILE A 11 -3.60 -6.69 6.79
CA ILE A 11 -5.03 -6.41 6.71
C ILE A 11 -5.88 -7.68 6.70
N SER A 12 -6.48 -7.98 7.85
CA SER A 12 -7.41 -9.10 8.03
C SER A 12 -8.86 -8.80 7.59
N GLY A 13 -9.09 -7.82 6.70
CA GLY A 13 -10.44 -7.30 6.45
C GLY A 13 -10.80 -6.85 5.04
N PHE A 14 -9.91 -6.92 4.04
CA PHE A 14 -10.28 -6.65 2.65
C PHE A 14 -10.61 -7.96 1.93
N LYS A 15 -11.75 -8.02 1.22
CA LYS A 15 -11.93 -9.04 0.18
C LYS A 15 -11.05 -8.70 -1.02
N ASN A 16 -10.59 -9.70 -1.78
CA ASN A 16 -9.69 -9.49 -2.93
C ASN A 16 -10.19 -8.42 -3.93
N GLU A 17 -11.51 -8.29 -4.11
CA GLU A 17 -12.13 -7.30 -5.00
C GLU A 17 -12.14 -5.86 -4.42
N GLU A 18 -11.89 -5.70 -3.12
CA GLU A 18 -11.87 -4.44 -2.39
C GLU A 18 -10.45 -3.93 -2.11
N THR A 19 -9.42 -4.74 -2.43
CA THR A 19 -8.02 -4.37 -2.20
C THR A 19 -7.57 -3.31 -3.21
N TYR A 20 -6.98 -2.21 -2.72
CA TYR A 20 -6.33 -1.23 -3.58
C TYR A 20 -4.97 -1.71 -4.07
N VAL A 21 -4.74 -1.49 -5.35
CA VAL A 21 -3.60 -2.09 -6.02
C VAL A 21 -3.03 -1.15 -7.09
N TRP A 22 -1.71 -1.12 -7.27
CA TRP A 22 -1.13 -0.33 -8.35
C TRP A 22 -1.15 -1.10 -9.68
N PRO A 23 -1.65 -0.49 -10.77
CA PRO A 23 -1.58 -1.06 -12.11
C PRO A 23 -0.14 -1.42 -12.48
N TYR A 24 0.11 -2.71 -12.65
CA TYR A 24 1.38 -3.23 -13.12
C TYR A 24 1.12 -4.35 -14.14
N ILE A 25 2.02 -4.53 -15.10
CA ILE A 25 1.84 -5.52 -16.16
C ILE A 25 2.22 -6.93 -15.69
N ASN A 26 3.17 -7.04 -14.76
CA ASN A 26 3.69 -8.32 -14.27
C ASN A 26 3.18 -8.74 -12.88
N GLY A 27 2.33 -7.96 -12.21
CA GLY A 27 1.81 -8.39 -10.90
C GLY A 27 0.81 -9.54 -11.03
N ASP A 28 0.37 -10.13 -9.93
CA ASP A 28 -0.39 -11.39 -9.86
C ASP A 28 -1.76 -11.26 -9.15
N ILE A 29 -2.01 -10.13 -8.48
CA ILE A 29 -3.26 -9.85 -7.75
C ILE A 29 -4.22 -9.01 -8.61
N LYS A 30 -5.54 -9.20 -8.41
CA LYS A 30 -6.61 -8.31 -8.93
C LYS A 30 -7.18 -7.48 -7.78
N GLY A 31 -7.65 -6.27 -8.09
CA GLY A 31 -8.24 -5.36 -7.11
C GLY A 31 -8.65 -4.03 -7.73
N LEU A 32 -8.97 -3.06 -6.87
CA LEU A 32 -9.31 -1.69 -7.26
C LEU A 32 -8.04 -0.94 -7.67
N ALA A 33 -7.94 -0.64 -8.97
CA ALA A 33 -6.80 0.08 -9.52
C ALA A 33 -6.69 1.48 -8.92
N LEU A 34 -5.59 1.74 -8.21
CA LEU A 34 -5.21 3.08 -7.76
C LEU A 34 -4.01 3.55 -8.58
N THR A 35 -4.11 4.74 -9.16
CA THR A 35 -2.97 5.33 -9.86
C THR A 35 -1.91 5.71 -8.84
N PRO A 36 -0.69 5.13 -8.87
CA PRO A 36 0.37 5.44 -7.92
C PRO A 36 0.77 6.92 -7.98
N ILE A 37 1.36 7.46 -6.92
CA ILE A 37 1.89 8.83 -6.90
C ILE A 37 2.90 9.03 -8.04
N TYR A 38 3.74 8.03 -8.28
CA TYR A 38 4.69 8.01 -9.40
C TYR A 38 4.35 6.90 -10.38
N LYS A 39 4.22 7.25 -11.67
CA LYS A 39 3.85 6.30 -12.74
C LYS A 39 4.84 5.13 -12.86
N THR A 40 6.09 5.35 -12.51
CA THR A 40 7.17 4.36 -12.57
C THR A 40 7.29 3.53 -11.28
N LEU A 41 6.52 3.82 -10.24
CA LEU A 41 6.66 3.21 -8.93
C LEU A 41 6.58 1.66 -8.96
N PRO A 42 5.57 1.04 -9.60
CA PRO A 42 5.49 -0.43 -9.62
C PRO A 42 6.70 -1.06 -10.34
N ASN A 43 7.15 -0.45 -11.45
CA ASN A 43 8.34 -0.89 -12.18
C ASN A 43 9.62 -0.74 -11.34
N ALA A 44 9.71 0.33 -10.54
CA ALA A 44 10.87 0.59 -9.70
C ALA A 44 10.97 -0.41 -8.54
N LEU A 45 9.85 -0.67 -7.86
CA LEU A 45 9.75 -1.64 -6.77
C LEU A 45 10.02 -3.07 -7.24
N ASP A 46 9.61 -3.41 -8.47
CA ASP A 46 9.92 -4.71 -9.08
C ASP A 46 11.42 -4.89 -9.36
N ARG A 47 12.09 -3.83 -9.81
CA ARG A 47 13.53 -3.86 -10.13
C ARG A 47 14.41 -3.82 -8.89
N ILE A 48 14.04 -3.01 -7.91
CA ILE A 48 14.80 -2.79 -6.68
C ILE A 48 13.79 -2.86 -5.53
N PRO A 49 13.55 -4.07 -4.99
CA PRO A 49 12.66 -4.25 -3.87
C PRO A 49 13.23 -3.58 -2.62
N ASP A 50 12.42 -2.76 -1.95
CA ASP A 50 12.70 -2.20 -0.64
C ASP A 50 11.39 -2.20 0.16
N GLU A 51 11.35 -3.03 1.21
CA GLU A 51 10.14 -3.23 2.02
C GLU A 51 9.73 -1.98 2.79
N ASN A 52 10.71 -1.21 3.29
CA ASN A 52 10.41 0.01 4.04
C ASN A 52 9.84 1.07 3.10
N PHE A 53 10.50 1.26 1.95
CA PHE A 53 10.02 2.19 0.94
C PHE A 53 8.62 1.81 0.43
N TYR A 54 8.38 0.53 0.19
CA TYR A 54 7.08 -0.01 -0.17
C TYR A 54 6.00 0.35 0.86
N VAL A 55 6.25 0.09 2.14
CA VAL A 55 5.27 0.36 3.19
C VAL A 55 4.99 1.87 3.30
N ILE A 56 6.02 2.71 3.23
CA ILE A 56 5.88 4.17 3.32
C ILE A 56 5.05 4.73 2.16
N ILE A 57 5.40 4.36 0.91
CA ILE A 57 4.73 4.93 -0.26
C ILE A 57 3.28 4.47 -0.37
N SER A 58 3.00 3.25 0.09
CA SER A 58 1.66 2.72 0.20
C SER A 58 0.80 3.35 1.27
N ALA A 59 1.38 3.63 2.45
CA ALA A 59 0.70 4.38 3.50
C ALA A 59 0.35 5.79 2.99
N LEU A 60 1.25 6.43 2.23
CA LEU A 60 0.99 7.72 1.60
C LEU A 60 -0.17 7.65 0.59
N ASP A 61 -0.23 6.60 -0.23
CA ASP A 61 -1.33 6.41 -1.17
C ASP A 61 -2.67 6.12 -0.48
N LEU A 62 -2.67 5.39 0.65
CA LEU A 62 -3.87 5.24 1.49
C LEU A 62 -4.36 6.58 2.06
N ILE A 63 -3.44 7.42 2.53
CA ILE A 63 -3.78 8.77 3.02
C ILE A 63 -4.41 9.59 1.89
N ARG A 64 -3.88 9.45 0.67
CA ARG A 64 -4.37 10.15 -0.52
C ARG A 64 -5.77 9.71 -0.94
N LEU A 65 -6.17 8.47 -0.66
CA LEU A 65 -7.56 8.01 -0.86
C LEU A 65 -8.55 8.74 0.06
N GLY A 66 -8.10 9.26 1.20
CA GLY A 66 -8.91 10.08 2.10
C GLY A 66 -9.97 9.33 2.92
N GLY A 67 -9.96 8.00 2.88
CA GLY A 67 -10.90 7.17 3.65
C GLY A 67 -10.57 7.15 5.14
N LYS A 68 -11.57 7.25 6.01
CA LYS A 68 -11.37 7.29 7.48
C LYS A 68 -10.63 6.05 8.00
N ARG A 69 -10.95 4.87 7.44
CA ARG A 69 -10.35 3.59 7.85
C ARG A 69 -8.93 3.46 7.29
N GLU A 70 -8.74 3.81 6.02
CA GLU A 70 -7.47 3.79 5.30
C GLU A 70 -6.45 4.71 5.96
N ASN A 71 -6.86 5.93 6.30
CA ASN A 71 -6.01 6.90 7.00
C ASN A 71 -5.59 6.39 8.38
N LYS A 72 -6.50 5.71 9.10
CA LYS A 72 -6.18 5.09 10.40
C LYS A 72 -5.11 4.01 10.23
N ILE A 73 -5.30 3.08 9.29
CA ILE A 73 -4.34 2.00 9.01
C ILE A 73 -2.97 2.55 8.59
N ALA A 74 -2.95 3.53 7.69
CA ALA A 74 -1.72 4.15 7.23
C ALA A 74 -0.94 4.81 8.37
N LYS A 75 -1.66 5.55 9.24
CA LYS A 75 -1.07 6.20 10.40
C LYS A 75 -0.49 5.18 11.38
N GLU A 76 -1.26 4.16 11.77
CA GLU A 76 -0.80 3.10 12.69
C GLU A 76 0.41 2.37 12.12
N THR A 77 0.42 2.11 10.81
CA THR A 77 1.55 1.46 10.12
C THR A 77 2.83 2.30 10.21
N LEU A 78 2.74 3.62 9.96
CA LEU A 78 3.88 4.53 10.06
C LEU A 78 4.34 4.70 11.51
N GLU A 79 3.41 4.85 12.47
CA GLU A 79 3.75 4.96 13.89
C GLU A 79 4.48 3.72 14.40
N ASN A 80 4.04 2.52 14.01
CA ASN A 80 4.70 1.26 14.31
C ASN A 80 6.11 1.19 13.70
N MET A 81 6.26 1.56 12.43
CA MET A 81 7.55 1.53 11.72
C MET A 81 8.62 2.39 12.39
N TYR A 82 8.25 3.57 12.89
CA TYR A 82 9.17 4.50 13.54
C TYR A 82 9.24 4.36 15.06
N GLY A 83 8.55 3.37 15.64
CA GLY A 83 8.51 3.18 17.10
C GLY A 83 7.87 4.34 17.85
N ILE A 84 6.95 5.07 17.21
CA ILE A 84 6.28 6.25 17.77
C ILE A 84 5.08 5.85 18.66
N ASN A 85 4.79 4.56 18.81
CA ASN A 85 3.63 4.06 19.52
C ASN A 85 3.41 4.77 20.87
N LYS A 86 2.29 5.49 20.92
CA LYS A 86 1.76 6.15 22.10
C LYS A 86 1.22 5.11 23.09
N ASN A 87 1.60 5.27 24.36
CA ASN A 87 0.89 4.72 25.51
C ASN A 87 -0.61 5.02 25.46
#